data_AF-A0A5B7EHC6-F1
#
_entry.id   AF-A0A5B7EHC6-F1
#
_cell.length_a   1.000
_cell.length_b   1.000
_cell.length_c   1.000
_cell.angle_alpha   90.00
_cell.angle_beta   90.00
_cell.angle_gamma   90.00
#
_symmetry.space_group_name_H-M   'P 1'
#
loop_
_entity.id
_entity.type
_entity.pdbx_description
1 polymer ?
#
loop_
_entity_poly.entity_id
_entity_poly.type
_entity_poly.pdbx_seq_one_letter_code
_entity_poly.pdbx_strand_id
1 'polypeptide(L)' 'MEVGTENKQRRGQHCYEGYMYTKKDKKKTRIQWGCTQIKSRPCKGAITTSLTLEDVSVAVVHSHDGDLSTVEAEKL' A
#
# COMPACT_ATOMS: atom_id res chain seq x y z
N MET A 1 -21.73 -3.40 3.63
CA MET A 1 -20.46 -3.30 4.39
C MET A 1 -19.51 -2.55 3.48
N GLU A 2 -19.41 -1.23 3.66
CA GLU A 2 -18.53 -0.41 2.84
C GLU A 2 -17.12 -0.56 3.41
N VAL A 3 -16.29 -1.35 2.73
CA VAL A 3 -14.88 -1.51 3.10
C VAL A 3 -14.20 -0.20 2.71
N GLY A 4 -14.14 0.74 3.67
CA GLY A 4 -13.48 2.02 3.48
C GLY A 4 -12.01 1.78 3.12
N THR A 5 -11.63 2.09 1.90
CA THR A 5 -10.22 2.10 1.45
C THR A 5 -9.51 3.25 2.14
N GLU A 6 -9.15 3.08 3.41
CA GLU A 6 -8.52 4.12 4.23
C GLU A 6 -7.04 4.25 3.85
N ASN A 7 -6.74 5.24 3.01
CA ASN A 7 -5.43 5.54 2.45
C ASN A 7 -4.56 6.29 3.48
N LYS A 8 -3.98 5.56 4.44
CA LYS A 8 -3.14 6.17 5.48
C LYS A 8 -1.67 6.23 5.06
N GLN A 9 -1.08 7.42 5.12
CA GLN A 9 0.35 7.62 4.94
C GLN A 9 1.05 7.86 6.25
N ARG A 10 2.13 7.12 6.46
CA ARG A 10 3.08 7.30 7.57
C ARG A 10 4.46 7.47 6.96
N ARG A 11 5.46 7.90 7.73
CA ARG A 11 6.84 8.19 7.24
C ARG A 11 7.35 7.12 6.25
N GLY A 12 7.20 7.36 4.95
CA GLY A 12 7.63 6.45 3.87
C GLY A 12 6.79 5.19 3.63
N GLN A 13 5.63 5.05 4.30
CA GLN A 13 4.72 3.90 4.18
C GLN A 13 3.32 4.33 3.77
N HIS A 14 2.65 3.48 3.00
CA HIS A 14 1.29 3.69 2.51
C HIS A 14 0.47 2.43 2.79
N CYS A 15 -0.71 2.59 3.38
CA CYS A 15 -1.65 1.50 3.60
C CYS A 15 -2.78 1.62 2.58
N TYR A 16 -3.08 0.53 1.87
CA TYR A 16 -4.16 0.48 0.87
C TYR A 16 -4.72 -0.95 0.80
N GLU A 17 -6.05 -1.08 0.83
CA GLU A 17 -6.76 -2.37 0.76
C GLU A 17 -6.28 -3.42 1.79
N GLY A 18 -5.90 -3.01 3.00
CA GLY A 18 -5.38 -3.96 4.00
C GLY A 18 -3.95 -4.43 3.77
N TYR A 19 -3.27 -3.86 2.79
CA TYR A 19 -1.86 -4.11 2.52
C TYR A 19 -1.01 -2.89 2.89
N MET A 20 0.19 -3.16 3.39
CA MET A 20 1.17 -2.13 3.69
C MET A 20 2.23 -2.10 2.58
N TYR A 21 2.53 -0.89 2.14
CA TYR A 21 3.48 -0.61 1.09
C TYR A 21 4.54 0.37 1.57
N THR A 22 5.76 0.23 1.09
CA THR A 22 6.83 1.20 1.24
C THR A 22 7.09 1.92 -0.07
N LYS A 23 7.45 3.19 0.05
CA LYS A 23 7.78 4.01 -1.11
C LYS A 23 9.03 3.44 -1.79
N LYS A 24 8.91 3.06 -3.06
CA LYS A 24 10.05 2.66 -3.89
C LYS A 24 10.62 3.86 -4.62
N ASP A 25 9.78 4.50 -5.42
CA ASP A 25 10.20 5.58 -6.31
C ASP A 25 9.14 6.66 -6.39
N LYS A 26 9.57 7.92 -6.50
CA LYS A 26 8.67 9.05 -6.77
C LYS A 26 8.97 9.59 -8.16
N LYS A 27 7.98 9.48 -9.06
CA LYS A 27 8.00 10.12 -10.37
C LYS A 27 7.31 11.49 -10.30
N LYS A 28 7.43 12.28 -11.37
CA LYS A 28 6.89 13.64 -11.47
C LYS A 28 5.36 13.71 -11.35
N THR A 29 4.65 12.63 -11.66
CA THR A 29 3.17 12.57 -11.65
C THR A 29 2.62 11.51 -10.71
N ARG A 30 3.44 10.57 -10.25
CA ARG A 30 3.00 9.39 -9.50
C ARG A 30 4.08 8.85 -8.58
N ILE A 31 3.67 8.18 -7.52
CA ILE A 31 4.54 7.53 -6.55
C ILE A 31 4.34 6.02 -6.66
N GLN A 32 5.41 5.28 -6.82
CA GLN A 32 5.40 3.83 -6.87
C GLN A 32 5.71 3.27 -5.48
N TRP A 33 4.86 2.37 -5.02
CA TRP A 33 4.98 1.70 -3.73
C TRP A 33 5.04 0.19 -3.94
N GLY A 34 5.88 -0.46 -3.14
CA GLY A 34 6.01 -1.92 -3.15
C GLY A 34 5.57 -2.50 -1.81
N CYS A 35 5.04 -3.72 -1.82
CA CYS A 35 4.64 -4.43 -0.62
C CYS A 35 5.82 -4.56 0.36
N THR A 36 5.60 -4.21 1.63
CA THR A 36 6.60 -4.35 2.70
C THR A 36 6.92 -5.81 3.00
N GLN A 37 5.96 -6.70 2.76
CA GLN A 37 6.11 -8.13 3.03
C GLN A 37 7.04 -8.82 2.04
N ILE A 38 7.57 -8.17 0.98
CA ILE A 38 8.50 -8.79 0.02
C ILE A 38 9.71 -9.49 0.68
N LYS A 39 10.12 -9.03 1.86
CA LYS A 39 11.22 -9.64 2.64
C LYS A 39 10.78 -10.88 3.42
N SER A 40 9.54 -10.93 3.88
CA SER A 40 8.98 -12.01 4.70
C SER A 40 8.19 -13.04 3.88
N ARG A 41 7.61 -12.62 2.75
CA ARG A 41 6.90 -13.39 1.74
C ARG A 41 7.41 -12.92 0.39
N PRO A 42 7.59 -13.77 -0.63
CA PRO A 42 8.01 -13.35 -1.97
C PRO A 42 6.89 -12.60 -2.73
N CYS A 43 6.27 -11.62 -2.09
CA CYS A 43 5.22 -10.79 -2.65
C CYS A 43 5.82 -9.70 -3.54
N LYS A 44 5.37 -9.66 -4.78
CA LYS A 44 5.72 -8.61 -5.75
C LYS A 44 4.63 -7.54 -5.87
N GLY A 45 3.66 -7.55 -4.95
CA GLY A 45 2.56 -6.61 -4.87
C GLY A 45 3.07 -5.17 -4.91
N ALA A 46 2.46 -4.35 -5.76
CA ALA A 46 2.89 -3.00 -5.99
C ALA A 46 1.70 -2.14 -6.38
N ILE A 47 1.69 -0.92 -5.88
CA ILE A 47 0.68 0.08 -6.23
C ILE A 47 1.38 1.34 -6.74
N THR A 48 0.64 2.11 -7.50
CA THR A 48 1.06 3.41 -7.98
C THR A 48 0.01 4.41 -7.59
N THR A 49 0.40 5.42 -6.82
CA THR A 49 -0.51 6.48 -6.38
C THR A 49 -0.21 7.77 -7.13
N SER A 50 -1.20 8.63 -7.29
CA SER A 50 -0.97 10.02 -7.69
C SER A 50 -0.14 10.77 -6.66
N LEU A 51 0.43 11.92 -7.04
CA LEU A 51 1.16 12.78 -6.09
C LEU A 51 0.29 13.27 -4.93
N THR A 52 -1.01 13.42 -5.18
CA THR A 52 -2.02 13.83 -4.19
C THR A 52 -2.61 12.63 -3.43
N LEU A 53 -2.30 11.40 -3.86
CA LEU A 53 -2.84 10.15 -3.31
C LEU A 53 -4.37 10.05 -3.31
N GLU A 54 -5.00 10.86 -4.14
CA GLU A 54 -6.44 10.78 -4.45
C GLU A 54 -6.75 9.57 -5.34
N ASP A 55 -5.80 9.21 -6.19
CA ASP A 55 -5.90 8.07 -7.10
C ASP A 55 -4.82 7.05 -6.75
N VAL A 56 -5.26 5.80 -6.54
CA VAL A 56 -4.39 4.66 -6.27
C VAL A 56 -4.73 3.58 -7.29
N SER A 57 -3.71 3.11 -7.99
CA SER A 57 -3.82 2.06 -9.01
C SER A 57 -2.97 0.87 -8.60
N VAL A 58 -3.57 -0.32 -8.59
CA VAL A 58 -2.83 -1.56 -8.33
C VAL A 58 -2.02 -1.92 -9.57
N ALA A 59 -0.70 -1.87 -9.43
CA ALA A 59 0.22 -2.20 -10.52
C ALA A 59 0.51 -3.71 -10.57
N VAL A 60 0.60 -4.37 -9.41
CA VAL A 60 0.82 -5.81 -9.28
C VAL A 60 -0.04 -6.35 -8.15
N VAL A 61 -0.82 -7.39 -8.45
CA VAL A 61 -1.68 -8.07 -7.48
C VAL A 61 -0.83 -8.81 -6.44
N HIS A 62 -1.30 -8.81 -5.20
CA HIS A 62 -0.65 -9.53 -4.12
C HIS A 62 -0.83 -11.05 -4.29
N SER A 63 0.24 -11.80 -4.07
CA SER A 63 0.19 -13.28 -4.04
C SER A 63 -0.12 -13.83 -2.64
N HIS A 64 -0.66 -12.99 -1.76
CA HIS A 64 -1.05 -13.36 -0.41
C HIS A 64 -2.26 -12.55 0.04
N ASP A 65 -2.98 -13.09 1.02
CA ASP A 65 -4.08 -12.39 1.65
C ASP A 65 -3.61 -11.14 2.41
N GLY A 66 -4.42 -10.09 2.42
CA GLY A 66 -4.14 -8.83 3.10
C GLY A 66 -4.24 -9.02 4.60
N ASP A 67 -3.26 -8.52 5.34
CA ASP A 67 -3.32 -8.59 6.80
C ASP A 67 -4.03 -7.33 7.32
N LEU A 68 -5.36 -7.37 7.30
CA LEU A 68 -6.21 -6.28 7.81
C LEU A 68 -5.95 -5.99 9.30
N SER A 69 -5.53 -7.01 10.05
CA SER A 69 -5.12 -6.90 11.46
C SER A 69 -3.96 -5.91 11.65
N THR A 70 -2.96 -5.93 10.77
CA THR A 70 -1.78 -5.04 10.86
C THR A 70 -2.13 -3.58 10.56
N VAL A 71 -3.09 -3.30 9.66
CA VAL A 71 -3.47 -1.92 9.32
C VAL A 71 -4.35 -1.28 10.39
N GLU A 72 -5.16 -2.07 11.11
CA GLU A 72 -6.00 -1.59 12.22
C GLU A 72 -5.22 -1.39 13.52
N ALA A 73 -4.20 -2.21 13.80
CA ALA A 73 -3.38 -2.13 15.00
C ALA A 73 -2.63 -0.80 15.19
N GLU A 74 -2.53 -0.03 14.11
CA GLU A 74 -1.77 1.22 14.09
C GLU A 74 -2.72 2.45 14.20
N LYS A 75 -3.99 2.24 14.60
CA LYS A 75 -4.99 3.30 14.90
C LYS A 75 -4.95 3.80 16.36
N LEU A 76 -4.02 3.29 17.18
CA LEU A 76 -3.75 3.76 18.54
C LEU A 76 -2.79 4.96 18.57
#